data_AF-A0AAE1AXI8-F1
#
_entry.id   AF-A0AAE1AXI8-F1
#
_cell.length_a   1.000
_cell.length_b   1.000
_cell.length_c   1.000
_cell.angle_alpha   90.00
_cell.angle_beta   90.00
_cell.angle_gamma   90.00
#
_symmetry.space_group_name_H-M   'P 1'
#
loop_
_entity.id
_entity.type
_entity.pdbx_description
1 polymer ?
#
loop_
_entity_poly.entity_id
_entity_poly.type
_entity_poly.pdbx_seq_one_letter_code
_entity_poly.pdbx_strand_id
1 'polypeptide(L)'
;MKQYKSEGIEARIHKRKKVMPHNVLAKEDYERKDFISNYAELHAMPLPGRIPQSWRSDVFLLPTNCTKISVYRAYEAAIKESGFRCVSL
;
A
#
# COMPACT_ATOMS: atom_id res chain seq x y z
N MET A 1 32.60 14.04 -28.51
CA MET A 1 32.24 12.94 -27.57
C MET A 1 33.42 12.05 -27.14
N LYS A 2 34.55 11.96 -27.86
CA LYS A 2 35.69 11.10 -27.48
C LYS A 2 36.44 11.55 -26.21
N GLN A 3 36.53 12.86 -25.97
CA GLN A 3 37.34 13.45 -24.88
C GLN A 3 36.76 13.22 -23.47
N TYR A 4 35.43 13.20 -23.33
CA TYR A 4 34.78 12.97 -22.03
C TYR A 4 35.00 11.54 -21.48
N LYS A 5 35.15 10.54 -22.36
CA LYS A 5 35.44 9.15 -21.95
C LYS A 5 36.88 8.97 -21.43
N SER A 6 37.85 9.69 -22.00
CA SER A 6 39.24 9.63 -21.52
C SER A 6 39.44 10.27 -20.14
N GLU A 7 38.53 11.17 -19.75
CA GLU A 7 38.50 11.79 -18.42
C GLU A 7 37.63 11.01 -17.42
N GLY A 8 37.15 9.81 -17.80
CA GLY A 8 36.33 8.94 -16.94
C GLY A 8 34.88 9.40 -16.76
N ILE A 9 34.46 10.41 -17.52
CA ILE A 9 33.10 10.95 -17.46
C ILE A 9 32.23 10.18 -18.45
N GLU A 10 31.65 9.09 -17.95
CA GLU A 10 30.71 8.25 -18.70
C GLU A 10 29.28 8.45 -18.20
N ALA A 11 28.30 8.42 -19.12
CA ALA A 11 26.90 8.44 -18.73
C ALA A 11 26.60 7.22 -17.84
N ARG A 12 25.94 7.45 -16.69
CA ARG A 12 25.54 6.37 -15.78
C ARG A 12 24.55 5.44 -16.48
N ILE A 13 25.01 4.26 -16.88
CA ILE A 13 24.15 3.21 -17.43
C ILE A 13 23.58 2.39 -16.26
N HIS A 14 22.27 2.46 -16.04
CA HIS A 14 21.60 1.62 -15.04
C HIS A 14 21.71 0.14 -15.47
N LYS A 15 22.55 -0.64 -14.77
CA LYS A 15 22.91 -2.03 -15.13
C LYS A 15 21.80 -3.07 -14.89
N ARG A 16 20.66 -2.70 -14.30
CA ARG A 16 19.58 -3.65 -13.95
C ARG A 16 18.35 -3.45 -14.84
N LYS A 17 18.30 -4.14 -15.98
CA LYS A 17 17.17 -4.03 -16.93
C LYS A 17 16.17 -5.19 -16.88
N LYS A 18 16.44 -6.27 -16.12
CA LYS A 18 15.67 -7.53 -16.24
C LYS A 18 15.30 -8.23 -14.93
N VAL A 19 15.65 -7.66 -13.77
CA VAL A 19 15.34 -8.29 -12.47
C VAL A 19 14.28 -7.46 -11.78
N MET A 20 13.12 -8.07 -11.55
CA MET A 20 12.07 -7.44 -10.77
C MET A 20 12.58 -7.15 -9.35
N PRO A 21 12.29 -5.96 -8.80
CA PRO A 21 12.55 -5.68 -7.39
C PRO A 21 11.91 -6.75 -6.48
N HIS A 22 12.57 -7.08 -5.37
CA HIS A 22 12.09 -8.09 -4.40
C HIS A 22 10.75 -7.70 -3.74
N ASN A 23 10.39 -6.42 -3.81
CA ASN A 23 9.16 -5.84 -3.30
C ASN A 23 8.07 -5.71 -4.37
N VAL A 24 8.24 -6.28 -5.56
CA VAL A 24 7.14 -6.38 -6.53
C VAL A 24 6.09 -7.33 -5.96
N LEU A 25 4.86 -6.84 -5.88
CA LEU A 25 3.68 -7.60 -5.49
C LEU A 25 3.17 -8.40 -6.69
N ALA A 26 2.79 -9.66 -6.45
CA ALA A 26 2.11 -10.47 -7.45
C ALA A 26 0.66 -10.00 -7.62
N LYS A 27 -0.05 -10.44 -8.66
CA LYS A 27 -1.43 -10.03 -8.90
C LYS A 27 -2.33 -10.37 -7.71
N GLU A 28 -2.11 -11.54 -7.12
CA GLU A 28 -2.87 -12.07 -5.98
C GLU A 28 -2.66 -11.24 -4.71
N ASP A 29 -1.52 -10.54 -4.60
CA ASP A 29 -1.23 -9.64 -3.48
C ASP A 29 -2.06 -8.34 -3.56
N TYR A 30 -2.48 -7.91 -4.76
CA TYR A 30 -3.36 -6.75 -4.92
C TYR A 30 -4.77 -7.05 -4.40
N GLU A 31 -5.31 -8.24 -4.67
CA GLU A 31 -6.63 -8.63 -4.14
C GLU A 31 -6.65 -8.61 -2.60
N ARG A 32 -5.55 -9.02 -1.98
CA ARG A 32 -5.38 -8.98 -0.51
C ARG A 32 -5.19 -7.56 0.01
N LYS A 33 -4.55 -6.68 -0.77
CA LYS A 33 -4.42 -5.26 -0.44
C LYS A 33 -5.78 -4.56 -0.51
N ASP A 34 -6.59 -4.92 -1.49
CA ASP A 34 -7.94 -4.39 -1.69
C ASP A 34 -8.84 -4.80 -0.53
N PHE A 35 -8.71 -6.01 0.01
CA PHE A 35 -9.45 -6.42 1.21
C PHE A 35 -9.26 -5.45 2.39
N ILE A 36 -8.01 -5.06 2.70
CA ILE A 36 -7.73 -4.13 3.81
C ILE A 36 -8.25 -2.72 3.49
N SER A 37 -8.12 -2.29 2.23
CA SER A 37 -8.57 -0.98 1.76
C SER A 37 -10.10 -0.87 1.84
N ASN A 38 -10.81 -1.92 1.40
CA ASN A 38 -12.27 -2.00 1.35
C ASN A 38 -12.89 -2.30 2.71
N TYR A 39 -12.12 -2.76 3.71
CA TYR A 39 -12.62 -2.99 5.05
C TYR A 39 -13.28 -1.73 5.63
N ALA A 40 -12.67 -0.56 5.40
CA ALA A 40 -13.26 0.71 5.81
C ALA A 40 -14.56 0.99 5.03
N GLU A 41 -14.61 0.77 3.72
CA GLU A 41 -15.82 1.01 2.94
C GLU A 41 -17.00 0.11 3.35
N LEU A 42 -16.72 -1.15 3.71
CA LEU A 42 -17.75 -2.13 4.08
C LEU A 42 -18.25 -1.99 5.52
N HIS A 43 -17.34 -1.67 6.45
CA HIS A 43 -17.64 -1.73 7.88
C HIS A 43 -17.65 -0.38 8.59
N ALA A 44 -17.08 0.66 7.97
CA ALA A 44 -17.10 2.00 8.54
C ALA A 44 -18.37 2.74 8.12
N MET A 45 -18.88 3.59 9.00
CA MET A 45 -19.99 4.48 8.70
C MET A 45 -19.44 5.83 8.22
N PRO A 46 -19.98 6.42 7.14
CA PRO A 46 -19.60 7.77 6.76
C PRO A 46 -19.92 8.74 7.91
N LEU A 47 -18.99 9.61 8.25
CA LEU A 47 -19.19 10.59 9.33
C LEU A 47 -20.19 11.65 8.87
N PRO A 48 -21.39 11.74 9.46
CA PRO A 48 -22.31 12.82 9.13
C PRO A 48 -21.79 14.09 9.82
N GLY A 49 -21.02 14.93 9.11
CA GLY A 49 -20.48 16.13 9.74
C GLY A 49 -19.82 17.13 8.79
N ARG A 50 -20.12 18.41 9.01
CA ARG A 50 -19.40 19.54 8.42
C ARG A 50 -18.12 19.78 9.21
N ILE A 51 -16.99 19.81 8.51
CA ILE A 51 -15.79 20.49 9.03
C ILE A 51 -15.97 21.98 8.67
N PRO A 52 -15.79 22.92 9.62
CA PRO A 52 -15.78 24.34 9.28
C PRO A 52 -14.81 24.58 8.10
N GLN A 53 -15.24 25.36 7.12
CA GLN A 53 -14.49 25.70 5.89
C GLN A 53 -14.25 24.59 4.82
N SER A 54 -14.66 23.33 5.00
CA SER A 54 -14.51 22.33 3.90
C SER A 54 -15.57 21.22 3.90
N TRP A 55 -16.06 20.86 2.71
CA TRP A 55 -16.89 19.66 2.51
C TRP A 55 -15.96 18.44 2.38
N ARG A 56 -15.89 17.62 3.43
CA ARG A 56 -15.21 16.31 3.39
C ARG A 56 -16.22 15.22 3.68
N SER A 57 -16.65 14.55 2.62
CA SER A 57 -17.53 13.38 2.67
C SER A 57 -16.76 12.06 2.62
N ASP A 58 -15.42 12.13 2.58
CA ASP A 58 -14.48 11.01 2.46
C ASP A 58 -14.01 10.47 3.82
N VAL A 59 -14.60 10.97 4.92
CA VAL A 59 -14.25 10.52 6.27
C VAL A 59 -15.22 9.43 6.72
N PHE A 60 -14.67 8.27 7.05
CA PHE A 60 -15.42 7.13 7.56
C PHE A 60 -14.98 6.78 8.98
N LEU A 61 -15.94 6.42 9.84
CA LEU A 61 -15.71 5.93 11.20
C LEU A 61 -15.81 4.42 11.26
N LEU A 62 -14.71 3.78 11.66
CA LEU A 62 -14.75 2.38 12.05
C LEU A 62 -15.65 2.18 13.28
N PRO A 63 -16.22 0.97 13.44
CA PRO A 63 -16.91 0.59 14.66
C PRO A 63 -16.05 0.83 15.90
N THR A 64 -16.67 1.25 17.01
CA THR A 64 -15.96 1.66 18.24
C THR A 64 -15.14 0.55 18.89
N ASN A 65 -15.46 -0.71 18.61
CA ASN A 65 -14.72 -1.89 19.07
C ASN A 65 -13.48 -2.21 18.21
N CYS A 66 -13.26 -1.50 17.11
CA CYS A 66 -12.20 -1.75 16.16
C CYS A 66 -11.34 -0.49 15.95
N THR A 67 -10.03 -0.69 15.88
CA THR A 67 -9.07 0.33 15.44
C THR A 67 -8.41 -0.13 14.15
N LYS A 68 -7.86 0.81 13.38
CA LYS A 68 -7.06 0.47 12.19
C LYS A 68 -6.00 -0.60 12.50
N ILE A 69 -5.35 -0.50 13.65
CA ILE A 69 -4.30 -1.44 14.08
C ILE A 69 -4.88 -2.80 14.44
N SER A 70 -6.01 -2.87 15.15
CA SER A 70 -6.62 -4.16 15.52
C SER A 70 -7.10 -4.92 14.29
N VAL A 71 -7.69 -4.22 13.31
CA VAL A 71 -8.09 -4.80 12.02
C VAL A 71 -6.88 -5.33 11.26
N TYR A 72 -5.80 -4.53 11.17
CA TYR A 72 -4.58 -4.96 10.49
C TYR A 72 -3.94 -6.19 11.14
N ARG A 73 -3.90 -6.26 12.48
CA ARG A 73 -3.37 -7.43 13.20
C ARG A 73 -4.20 -8.68 12.96
N ALA A 74 -5.53 -8.56 12.92
CA ALA A 74 -6.41 -9.68 12.62
C ALA A 74 -6.19 -10.20 11.19
N TYR A 75 -6.07 -9.27 10.22
CA TYR A 75 -5.70 -9.59 8.84
C TYR A 75 -4.33 -10.30 8.77
N GLU A 76 -3.31 -9.75 9.44
CA GLU A 76 -1.96 -10.30 9.43
C GLU A 76 -1.93 -11.73 10.00
N ALA A 77 -2.67 -11.99 11.09
CA ALA A 77 -2.80 -13.31 11.67
C ALA A 77 -3.46 -14.31 10.69
N ALA A 78 -4.59 -13.94 10.08
CA ALA A 78 -5.31 -14.78 9.14
C ALA A 78 -4.49 -15.11 7.88
N ILE A 79 -3.74 -14.14 7.36
CA ILE A 79 -2.86 -14.33 6.20
C ILE A 79 -1.68 -15.25 6.53
N LYS A 80 -1.07 -15.09 7.71
CA LYS A 80 0.00 -15.97 8.17
C LYS A 80 -0.50 -17.41 8.34
N GLU A 81 -1.69 -17.60 8.92
CA GLU A 81 -2.32 -18.91 9.06
C GLU A 81 -2.62 -19.56 7.71
N SER A 82 -3.05 -18.76 6.73
CA SER A 82 -3.34 -19.22 5.36
C SER A 82 -2.07 -19.47 4.53
N GLY A 83 -0.88 -19.16 5.04
CA GLY A 83 0.39 -19.31 4.33
C GLY A 83 0.61 -18.30 3.18
N PHE A 84 -0.17 -17.23 3.12
CA PHE A 84 -0.03 -16.21 2.09
C PHE A 84 0.95 -15.10 2.52
N ARG A 85 1.44 -14.34 1.54
CA ARG A 85 2.25 -13.15 1.79
C ARG A 85 1.38 -12.06 2.43
N CYS A 86 1.82 -11.56 3.59
CA CYS A 86 1.18 -10.40 4.21
C CYS A 86 1.55 -9.12 3.44
N VAL A 87 0.53 -8.33 3.09
CA VAL A 87 0.69 -7.07 2.36
C VAL A 87 0.27 -5.92 3.30
N SER A 88 1.08 -4.87 3.36
CA SER A 88 0.71 -3.64 4.06
C SER A 88 0.04 -2.65 3.09
N LEU A 89 -0.83 -1.79 3.62
CA LEU A 89 -1.38 -0.64 2.89
C LEU A 89 -0.29 0.28 2.37
#